data_AF-A0A371N2G2-F1
#
_entry.id   AF-A0A371N2G2-F1
#
_cell.length_a   1.000
_cell.length_b   1.000
_cell.length_c   1.000
_cell.angle_alpha   90.00
_cell.angle_beta   90.00
_cell.angle_gamma   90.00
#
_symmetry.space_group_name_H-M   'P 1'
#
loop_
_entity.id
_entity.type
_entity.pdbx_description
1 polymer ?
#
loop_
_entity_poly.entity_id
_entity_poly.type
_entity_poly.pdbx_seq_one_letter_code
_entity_poly.pdbx_strand_id
1 'polypeptide(L)'
;MTDPKDTINIENVVASTGIGQELDLQSVAMDLEGADYDPEQFPGLVYRTQEPKSAALIFRSGKIVCTGAKSTDDVHESLEIVFDKLRELQIPVDDDPEITVQNIVTSADLGENLNLNAIAIGLGLENIEYEPEQFPGLVYRLDEPSVVALLFGSGKLVITGGKKPEDAEAAVDVIISRLSELGLLNGSF
;
A
#
# COMPACT_ATOMS: atom_id res chain seq x y z
N MET A 1 16.75 11.32 20.15
CA MET A 1 15.74 11.44 19.08
C MET A 1 15.08 10.07 18.94
N THR A 2 13.85 10.02 18.44
CA THR A 2 13.19 8.75 18.10
C THR A 2 13.87 8.18 16.86
N ASP A 3 14.16 6.88 16.83
CA ASP A 3 14.63 6.22 15.59
C ASP A 3 13.53 6.36 14.54
N PRO A 4 13.80 6.87 13.31
CA PRO A 4 12.78 6.97 12.27
C PRO A 4 12.04 5.65 12.01
N LYS A 5 12.67 4.49 12.25
CA LYS A 5 12.01 3.18 12.15
C LYS A 5 10.91 2.97 13.18
N ASP A 6 11.07 3.51 14.38
CA ASP A 6 10.03 3.47 15.44
C ASP A 6 8.80 4.32 15.08
N THR A 7 8.91 5.18 14.07
CA THR A 7 7.81 6.02 13.57
C THR A 7 7.06 5.42 12.39
N ILE A 8 7.52 4.26 11.89
CA ILE A 8 6.88 3.59 10.74
C ILE A 8 5.44 3.25 11.09
N ASN A 9 4.52 3.72 10.27
CA ASN A 9 3.10 3.42 10.37
C ASN A 9 2.58 2.89 9.04
N ILE A 10 1.82 1.80 9.06
CA ILE A 10 1.14 1.30 7.87
C ILE A 10 -0.08 2.18 7.60
N GLU A 11 -0.11 2.79 6.43
CA GLU A 11 -1.22 3.64 5.98
C GLU A 11 -2.24 2.85 5.17
N ASN A 12 -1.77 1.86 4.40
CA ASN A 12 -2.62 1.04 3.56
C ASN A 12 -1.96 -0.29 3.19
N VAL A 13 -2.75 -1.37 3.18
CA VAL A 13 -2.37 -2.67 2.63
C VAL A 13 -3.31 -3.00 1.47
N VAL A 14 -2.73 -3.44 0.36
CA VAL A 14 -3.43 -3.99 -0.79
C VAL A 14 -3.07 -5.45 -0.91
N ALA A 15 -4.08 -6.31 -0.92
CA ALA A 15 -3.92 -7.74 -1.16
C ALA A 15 -4.83 -8.20 -2.29
N SER A 16 -4.49 -9.33 -2.89
CA SER A 16 -5.33 -9.98 -3.88
C SER A 16 -5.41 -11.47 -3.65
N THR A 17 -6.49 -12.07 -4.11
CA THR A 17 -6.74 -13.50 -4.10
C THR A 17 -7.54 -13.88 -5.34
N GLY A 18 -7.75 -15.17 -5.57
CA GLY A 18 -8.59 -15.69 -6.63
C GLY A 18 -9.36 -16.90 -6.15
N ILE A 19 -10.67 -16.94 -6.44
CA ILE A 19 -11.55 -18.05 -6.02
C ILE A 19 -11.66 -19.17 -7.08
N GLY A 20 -10.79 -19.13 -8.12
CA GLY A 20 -10.67 -20.22 -9.10
C GLY A 20 -11.84 -20.40 -10.08
N GLN A 21 -12.82 -19.50 -10.11
CA GLN A 21 -13.99 -19.60 -10.99
C GLN A 21 -14.51 -18.23 -11.44
N GLU A 22 -15.26 -18.22 -12.55
CA GLU A 22 -15.94 -17.01 -13.02
C GLU A 22 -17.21 -16.72 -12.21
N LEU A 23 -17.54 -15.43 -12.09
CA LEU A 23 -18.71 -14.93 -11.37
C LEU A 23 -19.64 -14.15 -12.29
N ASP A 24 -20.94 -14.43 -12.21
CA ASP A 24 -21.95 -13.51 -12.70
C ASP A 24 -22.12 -12.37 -11.69
N LEU A 25 -21.34 -11.29 -11.88
CA LEU A 25 -21.35 -10.13 -10.98
C LEU A 25 -22.72 -9.48 -10.85
N GLN A 26 -23.61 -9.61 -11.85
CA GLN A 26 -24.95 -9.06 -11.76
C GLN A 26 -25.80 -9.85 -10.78
N SER A 27 -25.73 -11.19 -10.82
CA SER A 27 -26.37 -12.05 -9.82
C SER A 27 -25.78 -11.83 -8.43
N VAL A 28 -24.44 -11.80 -8.32
CA VAL A 28 -23.78 -11.55 -7.03
C VAL A 28 -24.20 -10.22 -6.43
N ALA A 29 -24.28 -9.14 -7.23
CA ALA A 29 -24.69 -7.82 -6.73
C ALA A 29 -26.15 -7.77 -6.27
N MET A 30 -27.04 -8.58 -6.88
CA MET A 30 -28.45 -8.66 -6.45
C MET A 30 -28.60 -9.35 -5.11
N ASP A 31 -27.79 -10.37 -4.83
CA ASP A 31 -27.90 -11.19 -3.63
C ASP A 31 -26.98 -10.73 -2.49
N LEU A 32 -25.85 -10.08 -2.80
CA LEU A 32 -24.91 -9.55 -1.82
C LEU A 32 -25.32 -8.15 -1.34
N GLU A 33 -25.97 -8.10 -0.18
CA GLU A 33 -26.40 -6.83 0.41
C GLU A 33 -25.22 -5.86 0.63
N GLY A 34 -25.36 -4.63 0.14
CA GLY A 34 -24.34 -3.58 0.24
C GLY A 34 -23.25 -3.65 -0.84
N ALA A 35 -23.34 -4.56 -1.80
CA ALA A 35 -22.53 -4.53 -3.00
C ALA A 35 -22.94 -3.40 -3.96
N ASP A 36 -21.95 -2.76 -4.57
CA ASP A 36 -22.12 -1.75 -5.61
C ASP A 36 -21.54 -2.29 -6.93
N TYR A 37 -22.36 -2.37 -7.97
CA TYR A 37 -21.94 -2.86 -9.28
C TYR A 37 -22.58 -2.03 -10.39
N ASP A 38 -21.76 -1.18 -11.00
CA ASP A 38 -22.07 -0.43 -12.21
C ASP A 38 -20.94 -0.65 -13.24
N PRO A 39 -21.10 -1.59 -14.20
CA PRO A 39 -20.08 -1.91 -15.18
C PRO A 39 -19.76 -0.77 -16.15
N GLU A 40 -20.61 0.26 -16.25
CA GLU A 40 -20.31 1.46 -17.04
C GLU A 40 -19.30 2.37 -16.33
N GLN A 41 -19.27 2.34 -14.99
CA GLN A 41 -18.34 3.12 -14.17
C GLN A 41 -17.08 2.33 -13.79
N PHE A 42 -17.24 1.06 -13.40
CA PHE A 42 -16.14 0.22 -12.95
C PHE A 42 -16.41 -1.27 -13.27
N PRO A 43 -15.46 -2.00 -13.88
CA PRO A 43 -15.69 -3.38 -14.35
C PRO A 43 -15.84 -4.45 -13.25
N GLY A 44 -15.63 -4.10 -11.98
CA GLY A 44 -15.76 -5.01 -10.84
C GLY A 44 -16.92 -4.63 -9.93
N LEU A 45 -17.35 -5.58 -9.11
CA LEU A 45 -18.27 -5.35 -8.00
C LEU A 45 -17.46 -4.82 -6.80
N VAL A 46 -17.94 -3.76 -6.16
CA VAL A 46 -17.33 -3.16 -4.98
C VAL A 46 -18.13 -3.57 -3.74
N TYR A 47 -17.48 -4.27 -2.81
CA TYR A 47 -18.04 -4.61 -1.51
C TYR A 47 -17.21 -3.93 -0.41
N ARG A 48 -17.86 -3.37 0.61
CA ARG A 48 -17.17 -2.64 1.68
C ARG A 48 -17.44 -3.29 3.03
N THR A 49 -16.38 -3.66 3.72
CA THR A 49 -16.44 -4.14 5.10
C THR A 49 -16.41 -2.95 6.06
N GLN A 50 -17.04 -3.09 7.22
CA GLN A 50 -17.08 -2.04 8.24
C GLN A 50 -15.96 -2.20 9.27
N GLU A 51 -15.75 -3.43 9.76
CA GLU A 51 -14.73 -3.79 10.73
C GLU A 51 -14.09 -5.14 10.31
N PRO A 52 -12.81 -5.15 9.92
CA PRO A 52 -11.97 -3.99 9.58
C PRO A 52 -12.55 -3.18 8.42
N LYS A 53 -12.29 -1.87 8.38
CA LYS A 53 -12.78 -1.01 7.29
C LYS A 53 -11.92 -1.21 6.04
N SER A 54 -12.49 -1.82 5.00
CA SER A 54 -11.79 -2.00 3.72
C SER A 54 -12.78 -2.03 2.53
N ALA A 55 -12.24 -2.15 1.33
CA ALA A 55 -13.01 -2.36 0.11
C ALA A 55 -12.45 -3.56 -0.65
N ALA A 56 -13.32 -4.52 -0.95
CA ALA A 56 -13.05 -5.62 -1.85
C ALA A 56 -13.60 -5.31 -3.25
N LEU A 57 -12.75 -5.45 -4.25
CA LEU A 57 -13.06 -5.30 -5.66
C LEU A 57 -13.10 -6.71 -6.26
N ILE A 58 -14.29 -7.20 -6.57
CA ILE A 58 -14.56 -8.54 -7.06
C ILE A 58 -14.75 -8.48 -8.58
N PHE A 59 -13.93 -9.21 -9.33
CA PHE A 59 -13.97 -9.21 -10.79
C PHE A 59 -14.65 -10.48 -11.32
N ARG A 60 -15.20 -10.40 -12.53
CA ARG A 60 -15.84 -11.54 -13.22
C ARG A 60 -14.94 -12.77 -13.28
N SER A 61 -13.63 -12.59 -13.37
CA SER A 61 -12.66 -13.69 -13.40
C SER A 61 -12.50 -14.45 -12.07
N GLY A 62 -13.20 -14.06 -11.01
CA GLY A 62 -13.00 -14.58 -9.66
C GLY A 62 -11.79 -13.98 -8.94
N LYS A 63 -11.08 -13.03 -9.56
CA LYS A 63 -10.05 -12.24 -8.89
C LYS A 63 -10.71 -11.30 -7.89
N ILE A 64 -10.19 -11.23 -6.68
CA ILE A 64 -10.61 -10.29 -5.65
C ILE A 64 -9.40 -9.45 -5.25
N VAL A 65 -9.57 -8.13 -5.17
CA VAL A 65 -8.54 -7.20 -4.68
C VAL A 65 -9.10 -6.47 -3.46
N CYS A 66 -8.45 -6.60 -2.32
CA CYS A 66 -8.79 -5.86 -1.10
C CYS A 66 -7.84 -4.67 -0.91
N THR A 67 -8.38 -3.51 -0.55
CA THR A 67 -7.63 -2.27 -0.30
C THR A 67 -8.27 -1.45 0.84
N GLY A 68 -7.50 -0.59 1.48
CA GLY A 68 -7.95 0.29 2.56
C GLY A 68 -7.70 -0.24 3.96
N ALA A 69 -7.20 -1.48 4.09
CA ALA A 69 -6.80 -2.10 5.35
C ALA A 69 -5.55 -1.42 5.92
N LYS A 70 -5.43 -1.34 7.25
CA LYS A 70 -4.32 -0.67 7.95
C LYS A 70 -3.25 -1.61 8.49
N SER A 71 -3.44 -2.91 8.31
CA SER A 71 -2.48 -3.93 8.69
C SER A 71 -2.62 -5.13 7.75
N THR A 72 -1.64 -6.03 7.78
CA THR A 72 -1.75 -7.32 7.08
C THR A 72 -2.90 -8.14 7.66
N ASP A 73 -3.06 -8.15 8.98
CA ASP A 73 -4.10 -8.92 9.65
C ASP A 73 -5.51 -8.41 9.26
N ASP A 74 -5.69 -7.07 9.20
CA ASP A 74 -6.92 -6.42 8.78
C ASP A 74 -7.32 -6.80 7.35
N VAL A 75 -6.34 -6.94 6.43
CA VAL A 75 -6.62 -7.31 5.04
C VAL A 75 -7.00 -8.78 4.92
N HIS A 76 -6.38 -9.65 5.74
CA HIS A 76 -6.74 -11.06 5.82
C HIS A 76 -8.16 -11.24 6.39
N GLU A 77 -8.48 -10.57 7.51
CA GLU A 77 -9.81 -10.62 8.12
C GLU A 77 -10.88 -10.04 7.18
N SER A 78 -10.59 -8.94 6.49
CA SER A 78 -11.50 -8.37 5.50
C SER A 78 -11.81 -9.34 4.35
N LEU A 79 -10.81 -10.06 3.87
CA LEU A 79 -10.98 -11.06 2.81
C LEU A 79 -11.76 -12.27 3.32
N GLU A 80 -11.55 -12.70 4.57
CA GLU A 80 -12.33 -13.79 5.17
C GLU A 80 -13.81 -13.44 5.25
N ILE A 81 -14.15 -12.20 5.66
CA ILE A 81 -15.54 -11.71 5.64
C ILE A 81 -16.14 -11.82 4.23
N VAL A 82 -15.37 -11.47 3.19
CA VAL A 82 -15.82 -11.58 1.80
C VAL A 82 -16.02 -13.04 1.41
N PHE A 83 -15.11 -13.95 1.77
CA PHE A 83 -15.26 -15.38 1.49
C PHE A 83 -16.50 -15.96 2.15
N ASP A 84 -16.75 -15.63 3.42
CA ASP A 84 -17.95 -16.07 4.13
C ASP A 84 -19.23 -15.58 3.45
N LYS A 85 -19.26 -14.32 3.01
CA LYS A 85 -20.39 -13.77 2.25
C LYS A 85 -20.61 -14.51 0.93
N LEU A 86 -19.55 -14.84 0.20
CA LEU A 86 -19.66 -15.63 -1.03
C LEU A 86 -20.15 -17.06 -0.74
N ARG A 87 -19.66 -17.70 0.33
CA ARG A 87 -20.12 -19.04 0.76
C ARG A 87 -21.60 -19.04 1.17
N GLU A 88 -22.07 -17.98 1.85
CA GLU A 88 -23.50 -17.77 2.18
C GLU A 88 -24.38 -17.71 0.92
N LEU A 89 -23.86 -17.17 -0.18
CA LEU A 89 -24.51 -17.15 -1.50
C LEU A 89 -24.36 -18.47 -2.27
N GLN A 90 -23.87 -19.53 -1.62
CA GLN A 90 -23.60 -20.84 -2.22
C GLN A 90 -22.57 -20.81 -3.35
N ILE A 91 -21.71 -19.79 -3.39
CA ILE A 91 -20.60 -19.69 -4.32
C ILE A 91 -19.42 -20.46 -3.71
N PRO A 92 -18.88 -21.50 -4.40
CA PRO A 92 -17.74 -22.25 -3.88
C PRO A 92 -16.52 -21.36 -3.66
N VAL A 93 -15.97 -21.36 -2.46
CA VAL A 93 -14.68 -20.73 -2.16
C VAL A 93 -13.90 -21.76 -1.37
N ASP A 94 -12.62 -21.95 -1.71
CA ASP A 94 -11.75 -22.87 -0.99
C ASP A 94 -11.72 -22.54 0.51
N ASP A 95 -11.46 -23.55 1.35
CA ASP A 95 -11.41 -23.36 2.80
C ASP A 95 -10.25 -22.43 3.23
N ASP A 96 -9.16 -22.42 2.46
CA ASP A 96 -7.97 -21.59 2.68
C ASP A 96 -7.49 -20.97 1.36
N PRO A 97 -8.15 -19.91 0.85
CA PRO A 97 -7.76 -19.27 -0.41
C PRO A 97 -6.42 -18.56 -0.27
N GLU A 98 -5.55 -18.70 -1.27
CA GLU A 98 -4.26 -18.01 -1.26
C GLU A 98 -4.46 -16.49 -1.32
N ILE A 99 -3.98 -15.79 -0.30
CA ILE A 99 -3.98 -14.33 -0.22
C ILE A 99 -2.54 -13.83 -0.44
N THR A 100 -2.36 -12.98 -1.44
CA THR A 100 -1.07 -12.37 -1.76
C THR A 100 -1.10 -10.88 -1.50
N VAL A 101 -0.23 -10.39 -0.60
CA VAL A 101 0.02 -8.95 -0.44
C VAL A 101 0.66 -8.40 -1.71
N GLN A 102 0.02 -7.40 -2.30
CA GLN A 102 0.46 -6.75 -3.54
C GLN A 102 1.23 -5.46 -3.27
N ASN A 103 0.84 -4.72 -2.23
CA ASN A 103 1.47 -3.47 -1.87
C ASN A 103 1.21 -3.12 -0.39
N ILE A 104 2.20 -2.55 0.26
CA ILE A 104 2.10 -1.91 1.57
C ILE A 104 2.55 -0.46 1.40
N VAL A 105 1.72 0.47 1.83
CA VAL A 105 2.05 1.90 1.92
C VAL A 105 2.33 2.20 3.38
N THR A 106 3.50 2.74 3.66
CA THR A 106 3.88 3.18 5.00
C THR A 106 4.22 4.67 5.02
N SER A 107 4.08 5.28 6.19
CA SER A 107 4.64 6.59 6.49
C SER A 107 5.71 6.48 7.57
N ALA A 108 6.66 7.41 7.59
CA ALA A 108 7.68 7.54 8.63
C ALA A 108 8.09 9.01 8.79
N ASP A 109 8.85 9.32 9.83
CA ASP A 109 9.34 10.67 10.12
C ASP A 109 10.84 10.62 10.45
N LEU A 110 11.67 11.30 9.66
CA LEU A 110 13.10 11.42 9.91
C LEU A 110 13.42 12.31 11.12
N GLY A 111 12.44 13.07 11.62
CA GLY A 111 12.60 13.89 12.81
C GLY A 111 13.34 15.22 12.59
N GLU A 112 13.71 15.54 11.34
CA GLU A 112 14.32 16.83 10.97
C GLU A 112 13.89 17.32 9.58
N ASN A 113 14.00 18.64 9.36
CA ASN A 113 13.65 19.23 8.08
C ASN A 113 14.69 18.91 7.01
N LEU A 114 14.23 18.64 5.79
CA LEU A 114 15.05 18.27 4.65
C LEU A 114 15.18 19.42 3.65
N ASN A 115 16.40 19.62 3.14
CA ASN A 115 16.62 20.47 1.97
C ASN A 115 16.49 19.62 0.69
N LEU A 116 15.27 19.49 0.17
CA LEU A 116 14.98 18.64 -0.99
C LEU A 116 15.79 19.02 -2.25
N ASN A 117 16.10 20.31 -2.44
CA ASN A 117 16.97 20.76 -3.54
C ASN A 117 18.38 20.17 -3.41
N ALA A 118 18.95 20.21 -2.20
CA ALA A 118 20.28 19.66 -1.95
C ALA A 118 20.28 18.13 -2.08
N ILE A 119 19.22 17.45 -1.65
CA ILE A 119 19.05 16.00 -1.78
C ILE A 119 18.97 15.59 -3.26
N ALA A 120 18.15 16.27 -4.06
CA ALA A 120 18.02 15.98 -5.49
C ALA A 120 19.36 16.12 -6.23
N ILE A 121 20.16 17.14 -5.89
CA ILE A 121 21.49 17.33 -6.48
C ILE A 121 22.48 16.26 -5.97
N GLY A 122 22.46 15.97 -4.67
CA GLY A 122 23.45 15.09 -4.03
C GLY A 122 23.30 13.61 -4.36
N LEU A 123 22.07 13.12 -4.46
CA LEU A 123 21.79 11.71 -4.78
C LEU A 123 21.81 11.42 -6.29
N GLY A 124 21.84 12.47 -7.13
CA GLY A 124 21.82 12.34 -8.58
C GLY A 124 20.41 12.12 -9.16
N LEU A 125 20.25 12.50 -10.41
CA LEU A 125 18.94 12.54 -11.09
C LEU A 125 18.50 11.20 -11.71
N GLU A 126 19.33 10.15 -11.67
CA GLU A 126 18.99 8.87 -12.32
C GLU A 126 17.80 8.18 -11.65
N ASN A 127 17.72 8.28 -10.32
CA ASN A 127 16.69 7.61 -9.50
C ASN A 127 15.78 8.60 -8.75
N ILE A 128 15.87 9.90 -9.08
CA ILE A 128 15.16 10.96 -8.39
C ILE A 128 14.36 11.82 -9.35
N GLU A 129 13.12 12.11 -8.96
CA GLU A 129 12.28 13.09 -9.63
C GLU A 129 11.86 14.14 -8.59
N TYR A 130 12.23 15.41 -8.83
CA TYR A 130 11.84 16.52 -7.95
C TYR A 130 11.49 17.76 -8.77
N GLU A 131 10.20 18.03 -8.86
CA GLU A 131 9.62 19.16 -9.58
C GLU A 131 8.60 19.85 -8.64
N PRO A 132 9.05 20.74 -7.73
CA PRO A 132 8.22 21.28 -6.64
C PRO A 132 6.97 22.03 -7.10
N GLU A 133 6.99 22.56 -8.33
CA GLU A 133 5.84 23.23 -8.95
C GLU A 133 4.75 22.24 -9.40
N GLN A 134 5.10 20.95 -9.59
CA GLN A 134 4.17 19.88 -9.95
C GLN A 134 3.79 19.04 -8.73
N PHE A 135 4.76 18.73 -7.86
CA PHE A 135 4.56 17.92 -6.66
C PHE A 135 5.54 18.36 -5.55
N PRO A 136 5.08 18.63 -4.32
CA PRO A 136 5.91 19.18 -3.25
C PRO A 136 6.93 18.20 -2.65
N GLY A 137 6.81 16.90 -2.91
CA GLY A 137 7.75 15.88 -2.43
C GLY A 137 8.80 15.52 -3.47
N LEU A 138 9.94 15.02 -3.01
CA LEU A 138 10.96 14.38 -3.84
C LEU A 138 10.63 12.90 -3.97
N VAL A 139 10.55 12.40 -5.20
CA VAL A 139 10.36 10.97 -5.48
C VAL A 139 11.73 10.33 -5.59
N TYR A 140 12.00 9.32 -4.76
CA TYR A 140 13.23 8.55 -4.78
C TYR A 140 12.88 7.08 -5.04
N ARG A 141 13.40 6.52 -6.14
CA ARG A 141 13.24 5.10 -6.50
C ARG A 141 14.44 4.32 -5.95
N LEU A 142 14.19 3.37 -5.06
CA LEU A 142 15.19 2.48 -4.51
C LEU A 142 15.17 1.16 -5.29
N ASP A 143 16.34 0.61 -5.58
CA ASP A 143 16.48 -0.69 -6.23
C ASP A 143 16.39 -1.84 -5.22
N GLU A 144 17.01 -1.68 -4.04
CA GLU A 144 17.03 -2.65 -2.95
C GLU A 144 16.81 -1.95 -1.60
N PRO A 145 15.63 -2.13 -0.95
CA PRO A 145 14.45 -2.82 -1.46
C PRO A 145 13.84 -2.10 -2.67
N SER A 146 13.15 -2.84 -3.55
CA SER A 146 12.51 -2.28 -4.75
C SER A 146 11.24 -1.51 -4.37
N VAL A 147 11.40 -0.26 -3.98
CA VAL A 147 10.32 0.62 -3.47
C VAL A 147 10.48 2.04 -3.99
N VAL A 148 9.41 2.82 -3.85
CA VAL A 148 9.41 4.26 -4.09
C VAL A 148 9.19 4.97 -2.77
N ALA A 149 10.12 5.85 -2.42
CA ALA A 149 10.02 6.75 -1.28
C ALA A 149 9.66 8.17 -1.75
N LEU A 150 8.72 8.81 -1.07
CA LEU A 150 8.36 10.21 -1.23
C LEU A 150 8.88 10.96 -0.01
N LEU A 151 9.84 11.86 -0.22
CA LEU A 151 10.46 12.67 0.82
C LEU A 151 9.85 14.06 0.83
N PHE A 152 9.45 14.55 1.99
CA PHE A 152 8.90 15.89 2.15
C PHE A 152 9.88 16.78 2.93
N GLY A 153 9.88 18.08 2.64
CA GLY A 153 10.77 19.05 3.31
C GLY A 153 10.62 19.09 4.84
N SER A 154 9.51 18.59 5.37
CA SER A 154 9.26 18.45 6.81
C SER A 154 10.00 17.29 7.49
N GLY A 155 10.64 16.40 6.73
CA GLY A 155 11.20 15.14 7.26
C GLY A 155 10.26 13.94 7.15
N LYS A 156 9.00 14.16 6.76
CA LYS A 156 8.06 13.06 6.53
C LYS A 156 8.43 12.25 5.30
N LEU A 157 8.19 10.95 5.41
CA LEU A 157 8.42 9.95 4.38
C LEU A 157 7.11 9.20 4.10
N VAL A 158 6.88 8.88 2.84
CA VAL A 158 5.90 7.85 2.42
C VAL A 158 6.62 6.81 1.58
N ILE A 159 6.49 5.54 1.91
CA ILE A 159 7.14 4.44 1.19
C ILE A 159 6.04 3.54 0.61
N THR A 160 6.15 3.19 -0.67
CA THR A 160 5.20 2.34 -1.39
C THR A 160 5.93 1.43 -2.38
N GLY A 161 5.30 0.34 -2.80
CA GLY A 161 5.86 -0.68 -3.69
C GLY A 161 6.35 -1.93 -2.95
N GLY A 162 6.58 -1.82 -1.64
CA GLY A 162 6.95 -2.95 -0.78
C GLY A 162 5.79 -3.94 -0.62
N LYS A 163 6.12 -5.21 -0.38
CA LYS A 163 5.14 -6.28 -0.12
C LYS A 163 5.23 -6.82 1.29
N LYS A 164 6.25 -6.41 2.04
CA LYS A 164 6.49 -6.82 3.40
C LYS A 164 6.77 -5.60 4.28
N PRO A 165 6.36 -5.60 5.56
CA PRO A 165 6.67 -4.49 6.47
C PRO A 165 8.17 -4.16 6.54
N GLU A 166 9.02 -5.18 6.46
CA GLU A 166 10.48 -5.03 6.53
C GLU A 166 11.07 -4.27 5.33
N ASP A 167 10.35 -4.21 4.19
CA ASP A 167 10.77 -3.40 3.04
C ASP A 167 10.78 -1.91 3.40
N ALA A 168 9.87 -1.46 4.27
CA ALA A 168 9.85 -0.07 4.71
C ALA A 168 11.02 0.24 5.66
N GLU A 169 11.34 -0.66 6.59
CA GLU A 169 12.48 -0.51 7.49
C GLU A 169 13.81 -0.44 6.72
N ALA A 170 14.00 -1.37 5.78
CA ALA A 170 15.20 -1.38 4.94
C ALA A 170 15.30 -0.11 4.07
N ALA A 171 14.19 0.39 3.54
CA ALA A 171 14.17 1.63 2.78
C ALA A 171 14.54 2.85 3.65
N VAL A 172 14.04 2.91 4.88
CA VAL A 172 14.41 3.97 5.85
C VAL A 172 15.92 3.91 6.14
N ASP A 173 16.48 2.73 6.39
CA ASP A 173 17.91 2.56 6.65
C ASP A 173 18.76 3.05 5.45
N VAL A 174 18.38 2.70 4.22
CA VAL A 174 19.05 3.16 3.00
C VAL A 174 18.99 4.69 2.88
N ILE A 175 17.81 5.28 3.07
CA ILE A 175 17.63 6.73 2.97
C ILE A 175 18.48 7.45 4.01
N ILE A 176 18.46 7.02 5.27
CA ILE A 176 19.26 7.62 6.35
C ILE A 176 20.75 7.52 6.03
N SER A 177 21.24 6.34 5.60
CA SER A 177 22.65 6.15 5.24
C SER A 177 23.07 7.12 4.14
N ARG A 178 22.29 7.19 3.05
CA ARG A 178 22.58 8.02 1.89
C ARG A 178 22.57 9.52 2.22
N LEU A 179 21.58 9.98 2.96
CA LEU A 179 21.50 11.38 3.35
C LEU A 179 22.61 11.76 4.35
N SER A 180 23.00 10.84 5.25
CA SER A 180 24.11 11.04 6.18
C SER A 180 25.47 11.11 5.47
N GLU A 181 25.72 10.22 4.50
CA GLU A 181 26.93 10.23 3.65
C GLU A 181 27.13 11.56 2.92
N LEU A 182 26.03 12.19 2.50
CA LEU A 182 26.03 13.49 1.84
C LEU A 182 26.09 14.68 2.81
N GLY A 183 26.05 14.44 4.12
CA GLY A 183 25.99 15.49 5.15
C GLY A 183 24.69 16.29 5.10
N LEU A 184 23.61 15.69 4.61
CA LEU A 184 22.28 16.30 4.44
C LEU A 184 21.33 16.01 5.60
N LEU A 185 21.76 15.19 6.55
CA LEU A 185 21.16 15.04 7.88
C LEU A 185 22.08 15.70 8.91
N ASN A 186 21.51 16.47 9.84
CA ASN A 186 22.28 17.09 10.91
C ASN A 186 22.56 16.02 11.97
N GLY A 187 23.58 15.19 11.69
CA GLY A 187 23.81 13.93 12.37
C GLY A 187 23.68 13.93 13.89
N SER A 188 22.89 12.98 14.41
CA SER A 188 23.09 12.23 15.66
C SER A 188 22.06 11.09 15.70
N PHE A 189 22.29 10.03 14.92
CA PHE A 189 21.66 8.72 15.09
C PHE A 189 22.70 7.74 15.61
#